data_AF-A0AAJ7SDX9-F1
#
_entry.id   AF-A0AAJ7SDX9-F1
#
_cell.length_a   1.000
_cell.length_b   1.000
_cell.length_c   1.000
_cell.angle_alpha   90.00
_cell.angle_beta   90.00
_cell.angle_gamma   90.00
#
_symmetry.space_group_name_H-M   'P 1'
#
loop_
_entity.id
_entity.type
_entity.pdbx_description
1 polymer ?
#
loop_
_entity_poly.entity_id
_entity_poly.type
_entity_poly.pdbx_seq_one_letter_code
_entity_poly.pdbx_strand_id
1 'polypeptide(L)'
;MDSSEYTETSTRCTERHGRKVLQQLQKQLGGKFCSVVLVSRDGQKFSCHKGVLAANSHVLEEKLTKSGKSDKCQMQLDINGDVLAELVNYFYSGVARFDELNCIELLEASASLAITSLEDELKMYIGNIARSNMEDFIKSDLFFRLPPDIMDETLSNALISVIAGRREQVLEVVKALAKWANADHLTRFEVYIKLIERIQNFKTPTRQLSCPEKPRRPAPVPPSPSRSNSVNQVLHSTPLPLVRTKLSLNIPEESTLSHYEREMRDVIDRLKMKNIGLDDDDEDFVAKL
;
A
#
# COMPACT_ATOMS: atom_id res chain seq x y z
N MET A 1 -7.61 59.09 34.78
CA MET A 1 -8.15 57.73 34.70
C MET A 1 -8.49 57.52 33.24
N ASP A 2 -7.58 56.86 32.53
CA ASP A 2 -7.67 56.65 31.08
C ASP A 2 -8.29 55.27 30.87
N SER A 3 -9.55 55.26 30.45
CA SER A 3 -10.34 54.05 30.24
C SER A 3 -9.99 53.49 28.86
N SER A 4 -9.02 52.59 28.81
CA SER A 4 -8.74 51.83 27.59
C SER A 4 -9.88 50.84 27.33
N GLU A 5 -10.70 51.17 26.35
CA GLU A 5 -11.70 50.30 25.74
C GLU A 5 -10.98 49.12 25.07
N TYR A 6 -10.94 47.97 25.75
CA TYR A 6 -10.56 46.70 25.14
C TYR A 6 -11.68 46.30 24.17
N THR A 7 -11.42 46.45 22.87
CA THR A 7 -12.29 45.88 21.84
C THR A 7 -11.99 44.38 21.72
N GLU A 8 -12.85 43.55 22.31
CA GLU A 8 -12.83 42.10 22.10
C GLU A 8 -13.11 41.77 20.62
N THR A 9 -12.09 41.27 19.92
CA THR A 9 -12.24 40.78 18.55
C THR A 9 -12.91 39.41 18.55
N SER A 10 -14.18 39.36 18.14
CA SER A 10 -14.92 38.11 17.93
C SER A 10 -14.50 37.44 16.61
N THR A 11 -13.69 36.38 16.70
CA THR A 11 -13.33 35.53 15.55
C THR A 11 -14.41 34.48 15.30
N ARG A 12 -14.99 34.42 14.09
CA ARG A 12 -15.97 33.40 13.68
C ARG A 12 -15.44 32.58 12.51
N CYS A 13 -15.26 31.28 12.71
CA CYS A 13 -14.94 30.33 11.65
C CYS A 13 -16.22 29.71 11.08
N THR A 14 -16.27 29.46 9.76
CA THR A 14 -17.35 28.70 9.14
C THR A 14 -16.79 27.39 8.58
N GLU A 15 -17.02 26.28 9.31
CA GLU A 15 -16.43 24.96 9.04
C GLU A 15 -16.63 24.45 7.61
N ARG A 16 -17.68 24.92 6.91
CA ARG A 16 -18.01 24.49 5.54
C ARG A 16 -17.42 25.34 4.43
N HIS A 17 -16.78 26.48 4.76
CA HIS A 17 -16.30 27.41 3.73
C HIS A 17 -15.23 26.78 2.84
N GLY A 18 -14.24 26.10 3.42
CA GLY A 18 -13.17 25.44 2.66
C GLY A 18 -13.71 24.42 1.65
N ARG A 19 -14.64 23.56 2.07
CA ARG A 19 -15.30 22.59 1.19
C ARG A 19 -16.05 23.28 0.04
N LYS A 20 -16.78 24.36 0.34
CA LYS A 20 -17.50 25.14 -0.69
C LYS A 20 -16.54 25.76 -1.70
N VAL A 21 -15.44 26.36 -1.24
CA VAL A 21 -14.41 26.94 -2.12
C VAL A 21 -13.80 25.86 -3.01
N LEU A 22 -13.40 24.73 -2.43
CA LEU A 22 -12.80 23.63 -3.18
C LEU A 22 -13.74 23.07 -4.26
N GLN A 23 -15.03 22.91 -3.95
CA GLN A 23 -16.05 22.53 -4.94
C GLN A 23 -16.20 23.53 -6.09
N GLN A 24 -16.04 24.83 -5.83
CA GLN A 24 -16.07 25.84 -6.90
C GLN A 24 -14.81 25.76 -7.77
N LEU A 25 -13.63 25.54 -7.16
CA LEU A 25 -12.39 25.32 -7.89
C LEU A 25 -12.46 24.05 -8.75
N GLN A 26 -13.09 22.98 -8.26
CA GLN A 26 -13.32 21.76 -9.03
C GLN A 26 -14.20 22.04 -10.27
N LYS A 27 -15.25 22.85 -10.13
CA LYS A 27 -16.10 23.27 -11.28
C LYS A 27 -15.38 24.15 -12.29
N GLN A 28 -14.23 24.71 -11.93
CA GLN A 28 -13.40 25.53 -12.80
C GLN A 28 -12.35 24.70 -13.57
N LEU A 29 -12.18 23.41 -13.22
CA LEU A 29 -11.43 22.47 -14.04
C LEU A 29 -11.98 22.47 -15.47
N GLY A 30 -11.08 22.36 -16.45
CA GLY A 30 -11.42 22.51 -17.87
C GLY A 30 -11.18 23.93 -18.43
N GLY A 31 -10.42 24.76 -17.71
CA GLY A 31 -9.74 25.93 -18.31
C GLY A 31 -10.13 27.29 -17.73
N LYS A 32 -11.10 27.38 -16.81
CA LYS A 32 -11.39 28.64 -16.13
C LYS A 32 -10.33 28.90 -15.07
N PHE A 33 -9.63 30.03 -15.16
CA PHE A 33 -8.58 30.45 -14.21
C PHE A 33 -7.39 29.46 -14.05
N CYS A 34 -7.34 28.42 -14.86
CA CYS A 34 -6.22 27.48 -14.90
C CYS A 34 -5.00 28.17 -15.49
N SER A 35 -3.87 28.09 -14.80
CA SER A 35 -2.61 28.78 -15.15
C SER A 35 -1.45 27.82 -15.34
N VAL A 36 -1.69 26.52 -15.21
CA VAL A 36 -0.74 25.45 -15.47
C VAL A 36 -1.44 24.27 -16.14
N VAL A 37 -0.72 23.58 -17.02
CA VAL A 37 -1.15 22.30 -17.60
C VAL A 37 -0.18 21.22 -17.14
N LEU A 38 -0.68 20.22 -16.41
CA LEU A 38 0.07 19.00 -16.14
C LEU A 38 -0.02 18.09 -17.37
N VAL A 39 1.09 17.51 -17.77
CA VAL A 39 1.18 16.58 -18.90
C VAL A 39 1.66 15.24 -18.37
N SER A 40 0.86 14.19 -18.53
CA SER A 40 1.19 12.84 -18.09
C SER A 40 2.25 12.20 -19.00
N ARG A 41 2.82 11.08 -18.56
CA ARG A 41 3.81 10.27 -19.30
C ARG A 41 3.30 9.86 -20.69
N ASP A 42 2.03 9.49 -20.78
CA ASP A 42 1.31 9.12 -22.00
C ASP A 42 0.71 10.32 -22.77
N GLY A 43 1.03 11.55 -22.35
CA GLY A 43 0.72 12.79 -23.09
C GLY A 43 -0.66 13.38 -22.84
N GLN A 44 -1.47 12.82 -21.93
CA GLN A 44 -2.74 13.42 -21.50
C GLN A 44 -2.49 14.74 -20.77
N LYS A 45 -3.41 15.71 -20.93
CA LYS A 45 -3.24 17.09 -20.48
C LYS A 45 -4.33 17.51 -19.49
N PHE A 46 -3.91 18.04 -18.35
CA PHE A 46 -4.81 18.46 -17.26
C PHE A 46 -4.57 19.93 -16.94
N SER A 47 -5.55 20.78 -17.27
CA SER A 47 -5.51 22.20 -16.92
C SER A 47 -5.89 22.40 -15.45
N CYS A 48 -5.00 23.01 -14.68
CA CYS A 48 -5.08 23.12 -13.22
C CYS A 48 -4.77 24.54 -12.72
N HIS A 49 -5.16 24.81 -11.47
CA HIS A 49 -4.81 26.00 -10.71
C HIS A 49 -3.52 25.76 -9.92
N LYS A 50 -2.51 26.62 -10.11
CA LYS A 50 -1.22 26.53 -9.39
C LYS A 50 -1.38 26.47 -7.87
N GLY A 51 -2.28 27.28 -7.32
CA GLY A 51 -2.52 27.32 -5.87
C GLY A 51 -3.06 26.01 -5.29
N VAL A 52 -3.92 25.31 -6.04
CA VAL A 52 -4.44 23.99 -5.59
C VAL A 52 -3.34 22.94 -5.63
N LEU A 53 -2.52 22.93 -6.68
CA LEU A 53 -1.39 21.99 -6.78
C LEU A 53 -0.37 22.21 -5.66
N ALA A 54 0.04 23.47 -5.44
CA ALA A 54 1.00 23.84 -4.40
C ALA A 54 0.49 23.48 -3.00
N ALA A 55 -0.80 23.70 -2.73
CA ALA A 55 -1.40 23.38 -1.44
C ALA A 55 -1.43 21.87 -1.11
N ASN A 56 -1.38 21.01 -2.13
CA ASN A 56 -1.43 19.54 -1.94
C ASN A 56 -0.06 18.86 -2.09
N SER A 57 0.95 19.54 -2.61
CA SER A 57 2.27 18.97 -2.86
C SER A 57 3.35 20.05 -2.88
N HIS A 58 4.27 19.97 -1.91
CA HIS A 58 5.44 20.84 -1.86
C HIS A 58 6.36 20.64 -3.08
N VAL A 59 6.43 19.40 -3.60
CA VAL A 59 7.18 19.08 -4.83
C VAL A 59 6.62 19.87 -6.01
N LEU A 60 5.29 19.92 -6.15
CA LEU A 60 4.63 20.71 -7.20
C LEU A 60 4.82 22.22 -6.95
N GLU A 61 4.71 22.69 -5.71
CA GLU A 61 4.97 24.09 -5.35
C GLU A 61 6.36 24.55 -5.80
N GLU A 62 7.40 23.77 -5.48
CA GLU A 62 8.77 24.07 -5.88
C GLU A 62 8.94 24.10 -7.41
N LYS A 63 8.42 23.08 -8.10
CA LYS A 63 8.49 22.98 -9.56
C LYS A 63 7.78 24.17 -10.23
N LEU A 64 6.62 24.56 -9.71
CA LEU A 64 5.85 25.71 -10.19
C LEU A 64 6.58 27.03 -9.98
N THR A 65 7.22 27.20 -8.81
CA THR A 65 7.99 28.40 -8.49
C THR A 65 9.22 28.55 -9.40
N LYS A 66 9.91 27.44 -9.68
CA LYS A 66 11.10 27.40 -10.57
C LYS A 66 10.73 27.64 -12.04
N SER A 67 9.52 27.29 -12.47
CA SER A 67 9.08 27.37 -13.88
C SER A 67 8.84 28.79 -14.45
N GLY A 68 9.03 29.84 -13.64
CA GLY A 68 8.97 31.24 -14.08
C GLY A 68 7.55 31.76 -14.41
N LYS A 69 7.45 33.07 -14.69
CA LYS A 69 6.18 33.80 -14.90
C LYS A 69 5.58 33.64 -16.32
N SER A 70 5.81 32.55 -17.02
CA SER A 70 5.17 32.36 -18.33
C SER A 70 3.66 32.15 -18.17
N ASP A 71 2.87 32.78 -19.05
CA ASP A 71 1.39 32.81 -18.97
C ASP A 71 0.75 31.41 -19.17
N LYS A 72 1.50 30.42 -19.65
CA LYS A 72 1.08 29.01 -19.73
C LYS A 72 2.24 28.09 -19.41
N CYS A 73 2.39 27.76 -18.12
CA CYS A 73 3.33 26.75 -17.66
C CYS A 73 2.80 25.35 -18.05
N GLN A 74 3.60 24.56 -18.76
CA GLN A 74 3.35 23.12 -18.93
C GLN A 74 4.36 22.36 -18.08
N MET A 75 3.89 21.39 -17.31
CA MET A 75 4.71 20.55 -16.44
C MET A 75 4.55 19.09 -16.83
N GLN A 76 5.62 18.50 -17.37
CA GLN A 76 5.67 17.08 -17.64
C GLN A 76 5.86 16.31 -16.32
N LEU A 77 5.00 15.33 -16.08
CA LEU A 77 5.08 14.40 -14.97
C LEU A 77 5.26 12.99 -15.49
N ASP A 78 6.12 12.23 -14.83
CA ASP A 78 6.36 10.83 -15.16
C ASP A 78 5.31 9.91 -14.50
N ILE A 79 4.03 10.23 -14.73
CA ILE A 79 2.86 9.53 -14.17
C ILE A 79 1.89 9.26 -15.31
N ASN A 80 1.32 8.05 -15.38
CA ASN A 80 0.32 7.70 -16.39
C ASN A 80 -0.95 8.56 -16.24
N GLY A 81 -1.61 8.87 -17.36
CA GLY A 81 -2.74 9.80 -17.38
C GLY A 81 -3.90 9.41 -16.47
N ASP A 82 -4.26 8.14 -16.39
CA ASP A 82 -5.35 7.67 -15.53
C ASP A 82 -5.06 7.88 -14.03
N VAL A 83 -3.81 7.61 -13.63
CA VAL A 83 -3.33 7.84 -12.25
C VAL A 83 -3.27 9.34 -11.96
N LEU A 84 -2.77 10.13 -12.91
CA LEU A 84 -2.72 11.58 -12.77
C LEU A 84 -4.13 12.20 -12.71
N ALA A 85 -5.10 11.65 -13.45
CA ALA A 85 -6.49 12.08 -13.39
C ALA A 85 -7.08 11.87 -11.98
N GLU A 86 -6.81 10.72 -11.36
CA GLU A 86 -7.27 10.43 -10.01
C GLU A 86 -6.58 11.32 -8.96
N LEU A 87 -5.28 11.60 -9.10
CA LEU A 87 -4.57 12.56 -8.25
C LEU A 87 -5.12 13.98 -8.39
N VAL A 88 -5.39 14.42 -9.62
CA VAL A 88 -6.03 15.73 -9.85
C VAL A 88 -7.42 15.74 -9.24
N ASN A 89 -8.22 14.67 -9.38
CA ASN A 89 -9.51 14.59 -8.72
C ASN A 89 -9.38 14.66 -7.19
N TYR A 90 -8.39 13.98 -6.61
CA TYR A 90 -8.08 14.04 -5.19
C TYR A 90 -7.76 15.47 -4.72
N PHE A 91 -6.88 16.20 -5.41
CA PHE A 91 -6.53 17.58 -5.06
C PHE A 91 -7.72 18.54 -5.00
N TYR A 92 -8.78 18.26 -5.76
CA TYR A 92 -9.98 19.11 -5.86
C TYR A 92 -11.20 18.56 -5.11
N SER A 93 -11.10 17.38 -4.50
CA SER A 93 -12.23 16.77 -3.78
C SER A 93 -11.86 16.26 -2.39
N GLY A 94 -10.59 16.01 -2.11
CA GLY A 94 -10.10 15.27 -0.96
C GLY A 94 -10.45 13.78 -1.00
N VAL A 95 -10.95 13.27 -2.13
CA VAL A 95 -11.41 11.88 -2.29
C VAL A 95 -10.60 11.22 -3.39
N ALA A 96 -9.93 10.12 -3.06
CA ALA A 96 -9.25 9.27 -4.01
C ALA A 96 -10.00 7.94 -4.15
N ARG A 97 -10.12 7.44 -5.37
CA ARG A 97 -10.68 6.13 -5.68
C ARG A 97 -9.53 5.19 -6.04
N PHE A 98 -9.35 4.17 -5.22
CA PHE A 98 -8.35 3.16 -5.45
C PHE A 98 -8.86 1.77 -5.12
N ASP A 99 -8.30 0.79 -5.81
CA ASP A 99 -8.54 -0.63 -5.68
C ASP A 99 -7.22 -1.41 -5.87
N GLU A 100 -7.28 -2.73 -5.92
CA GLU A 100 -6.08 -3.57 -6.10
C GLU A 100 -5.36 -3.37 -7.44
N LEU A 101 -6.03 -2.80 -8.45
CA LEU A 101 -5.47 -2.62 -9.79
C LEU A 101 -4.61 -1.38 -9.88
N ASN A 102 -5.02 -0.29 -9.22
CA ASN A 102 -4.40 1.03 -9.35
C ASN A 102 -3.68 1.53 -8.08
N CYS A 103 -3.81 0.86 -6.93
CA CYS A 103 -3.28 1.38 -5.68
C CYS A 103 -1.75 1.48 -5.67
N ILE A 104 -1.04 0.62 -6.40
CA ILE A 104 0.43 0.65 -6.47
C ILE A 104 0.90 1.87 -7.26
N GLU A 105 0.36 2.11 -8.45
CA GLU A 105 0.74 3.27 -9.25
C GLU A 105 0.36 4.58 -8.56
N LEU A 106 -0.80 4.62 -7.89
CA LEU A 106 -1.20 5.77 -7.08
C LEU A 106 -0.27 5.98 -5.90
N LEU A 107 0.20 4.90 -5.27
CA LEU A 107 1.14 4.98 -4.16
C LEU A 107 2.48 5.55 -4.61
N GLU A 108 3.07 5.00 -5.67
CA GLU A 108 4.31 5.52 -6.26
C GLU A 108 4.18 6.99 -6.68
N ALA A 109 3.07 7.34 -7.33
CA ALA A 109 2.81 8.72 -7.75
C ALA A 109 2.64 9.65 -6.54
N SER A 110 1.94 9.20 -5.49
CA SER A 110 1.76 9.95 -4.24
C SER A 110 3.08 10.19 -3.51
N ALA A 111 3.95 9.18 -3.41
CA ALA A 111 5.29 9.30 -2.85
C ALA A 111 6.17 10.25 -3.69
N SER A 112 6.16 10.13 -5.02
CA SER A 112 6.95 10.99 -5.92
C SER A 112 6.58 12.47 -5.85
N LEU A 113 5.32 12.77 -5.52
CA LEU A 113 4.80 14.11 -5.33
C LEU A 113 4.70 14.49 -3.85
N ALA A 114 5.12 13.63 -2.94
CA ALA A 114 5.05 13.78 -1.49
C ALA A 114 3.66 14.19 -0.98
N ILE A 115 2.63 13.47 -1.41
CA ILE A 115 1.24 13.62 -0.98
C ILE A 115 1.00 12.65 0.18
N THR A 116 1.60 12.93 1.34
CA THR A 116 1.69 12.00 2.47
C THR A 116 0.34 11.48 2.96
N SER A 117 -0.69 12.34 2.98
CA SER A 117 -2.04 11.93 3.40
C SER A 117 -2.65 10.86 2.50
N LEU A 118 -2.35 10.86 1.21
CA LEU A 118 -2.83 9.83 0.28
C LEU A 118 -1.95 8.58 0.35
N GLU A 119 -0.64 8.76 0.49
CA GLU A 119 0.32 7.68 0.67
C GLU A 119 -0.04 6.81 1.89
N ASP A 120 -0.34 7.45 3.03
CA ASP A 120 -0.73 6.76 4.26
C ASP A 120 -2.03 5.95 4.10
N GLU A 121 -3.04 6.51 3.44
CA GLU A 121 -4.31 5.83 3.15
C GLU A 121 -4.10 4.59 2.26
N LEU A 122 -3.24 4.70 1.25
CA LEU A 122 -2.90 3.58 0.35
C LEU A 122 -2.12 2.48 1.09
N LYS A 123 -1.14 2.86 1.93
CA LYS A 123 -0.41 1.92 2.81
C LYS A 123 -1.38 1.19 3.74
N MET A 124 -2.30 1.91 4.38
CA MET A 124 -3.32 1.31 5.24
C MET A 124 -4.23 0.35 4.46
N TYR A 125 -4.67 0.73 3.27
CA TYR A 125 -5.51 -0.10 2.41
C TYR A 125 -4.82 -1.44 2.05
N ILE A 126 -3.58 -1.39 1.57
CA ILE A 126 -2.78 -2.58 1.25
C ILE A 126 -2.60 -3.45 2.51
N GLY A 127 -2.25 -2.83 3.64
CA GLY A 127 -2.12 -3.55 4.91
C GLY A 127 -3.43 -4.17 5.40
N ASN A 128 -4.59 -3.54 5.13
CA ASN A 128 -5.91 -4.09 5.44
C ASN A 128 -6.21 -5.33 4.61
N ILE A 129 -5.97 -5.30 3.29
CA ILE A 129 -6.16 -6.47 2.41
C ILE A 129 -5.33 -7.65 2.91
N ALA A 130 -4.04 -7.42 3.17
CA ALA A 130 -3.13 -8.44 3.65
C ALA A 130 -3.58 -9.06 4.98
N ARG A 131 -4.09 -8.23 5.92
CA ARG A 131 -4.60 -8.70 7.21
C ARG A 131 -5.93 -9.45 7.10
N SER A 132 -6.79 -9.04 6.17
CA SER A 132 -8.09 -9.68 5.97
C SER A 132 -7.96 -11.08 5.40
N ASN A 133 -7.06 -11.29 4.43
CA ASN A 133 -6.84 -12.59 3.83
C ASN A 133 -5.41 -12.73 3.29
N MET A 134 -4.47 -13.04 4.18
CA MET A 134 -3.06 -13.19 3.80
C MET A 134 -2.83 -14.29 2.77
N GLU A 135 -3.59 -15.39 2.84
CA GLU A 135 -3.37 -16.55 1.97
C GLU A 135 -3.68 -16.24 0.50
N ASP A 136 -4.79 -15.55 0.24
CA ASP A 136 -5.11 -15.08 -1.11
C ASP A 136 -4.22 -13.91 -1.50
N PHE A 137 -3.86 -13.06 -0.54
CA PHE A 137 -2.99 -11.91 -0.79
C PHE A 137 -1.60 -12.32 -1.31
N ILE A 138 -0.91 -13.28 -0.68
CA ILE A 138 0.43 -13.72 -1.15
C ILE A 138 0.42 -14.38 -2.53
N LYS A 139 -0.76 -14.81 -3.00
CA LYS A 139 -0.98 -15.37 -4.34
C LYS A 139 -1.42 -14.31 -5.36
N SER A 140 -1.82 -13.12 -4.89
CA SER A 140 -2.36 -12.04 -5.73
C SER A 140 -1.30 -11.33 -6.56
N ASP A 141 -1.73 -10.73 -7.68
CA ASP A 141 -0.88 -9.85 -8.50
C ASP A 141 -0.37 -8.64 -7.70
N LEU A 142 -1.22 -8.10 -6.82
CA LEU A 142 -0.90 -6.97 -5.96
C LEU A 142 0.35 -7.25 -5.12
N PHE A 143 0.45 -8.41 -4.49
CA PHE A 143 1.62 -8.78 -3.69
C PHE A 143 2.93 -8.75 -4.50
N PHE A 144 2.91 -9.27 -5.73
CA PHE A 144 4.11 -9.30 -6.57
C PHE A 144 4.50 -7.92 -7.12
N ARG A 145 3.59 -6.95 -7.11
CA ARG A 145 3.84 -5.55 -7.53
C ARG A 145 4.28 -4.64 -6.39
N LEU A 146 4.25 -5.11 -5.15
CA LEU A 146 4.59 -4.28 -4.00
C LEU A 146 6.01 -3.70 -4.07
N PRO A 147 6.18 -2.41 -3.80
CA PRO A 147 7.48 -1.81 -3.56
C PRO A 147 8.20 -2.39 -2.32
N PRO A 148 9.54 -2.38 -2.29
CA PRO A 148 10.34 -2.94 -1.19
C PRO A 148 10.10 -2.27 0.17
N ASP A 149 9.87 -0.95 0.19
CA ASP A 149 9.53 -0.19 1.39
C ASP A 149 8.19 -0.65 1.99
N ILE A 150 7.18 -0.90 1.15
CA ILE A 150 5.87 -1.39 1.60
C ILE A 150 5.98 -2.80 2.17
N MET A 151 6.76 -3.65 1.53
CA MET A 151 7.00 -5.00 2.01
C MET A 151 7.66 -4.98 3.40
N ASP A 152 8.68 -4.15 3.61
CA ASP A 152 9.38 -4.06 4.90
C ASP A 152 8.55 -3.34 5.98
N GLU A 153 8.05 -2.13 5.70
CA GLU A 153 7.42 -1.26 6.71
C GLU A 153 5.98 -1.67 7.04
N THR A 154 5.21 -2.08 6.03
CA THR A 154 3.77 -2.32 6.20
C THR A 154 3.48 -3.80 6.45
N LEU A 155 4.15 -4.70 5.74
CA LEU A 155 3.75 -6.11 5.66
C LEU A 155 4.59 -7.08 6.49
N SER A 156 5.85 -6.75 6.81
CA SER A 156 6.74 -7.60 7.61
C SER A 156 6.05 -8.23 8.83
N ASN A 157 5.40 -7.41 9.66
CA ASN A 157 4.79 -7.88 10.90
C ASN A 157 3.57 -8.77 10.64
N ALA A 158 2.78 -8.47 9.59
CA ALA A 158 1.63 -9.27 9.23
C ALA A 158 2.06 -10.66 8.71
N LEU A 159 3.10 -10.72 7.87
CA LEU A 159 3.67 -11.97 7.37
C LEU A 159 4.21 -12.84 8.51
N ILE A 160 4.99 -12.24 9.42
CA ILE A 160 5.54 -12.93 10.58
C ILE A 160 4.43 -13.46 11.50
N SER A 161 3.37 -12.68 11.71
CA SER A 161 2.22 -13.10 12.54
C SER A 161 1.49 -14.31 11.95
N VAL A 162 1.33 -14.36 10.62
CA VAL A 162 0.69 -15.49 9.93
C VAL A 162 1.53 -16.76 10.06
N ILE A 163 2.85 -16.63 9.87
CA ILE A 163 3.82 -17.72 10.06
C ILE A 163 3.78 -18.24 11.51
N ALA A 164 3.70 -17.35 12.50
CA ALA A 164 3.63 -17.72 13.91
C ALA A 164 2.40 -18.60 14.24
N GLY A 165 1.28 -18.37 13.54
CA GLY A 165 0.03 -19.09 13.77
C GLY A 165 -0.09 -20.41 13.00
N ARG A 166 0.58 -20.54 11.85
CA ARG A 166 0.38 -21.66 10.90
C ARG A 166 1.70 -22.08 10.24
N ARG A 167 2.38 -23.06 10.84
CA ARG A 167 3.66 -23.60 10.35
C ARG A 167 3.61 -24.09 8.89
N GLU A 168 2.49 -24.64 8.47
CA GLU A 168 2.28 -25.13 7.09
C GLU A 168 2.31 -24.00 6.05
N GLN A 169 2.00 -22.76 6.45
CA GLN A 169 1.99 -21.60 5.55
C GLN A 169 3.38 -20.95 5.40
N VAL A 170 4.38 -21.38 6.19
CA VAL A 170 5.73 -20.82 6.13
C VAL A 170 6.34 -20.99 4.75
N LEU A 171 6.20 -22.18 4.17
CA LEU A 171 6.78 -22.46 2.86
C LEU A 171 6.11 -21.62 1.78
N GLU A 172 4.78 -21.49 1.80
CA GLU A 172 4.04 -20.68 0.83
C GLU A 172 4.42 -19.19 0.91
N VAL A 173 4.57 -18.64 2.12
CA VAL A 173 5.04 -17.26 2.31
C VAL A 173 6.47 -17.09 1.79
N VAL A 174 7.36 -18.03 2.09
CA VAL A 174 8.76 -17.97 1.62
C VAL A 174 8.84 -18.10 0.09
N LYS A 175 8.08 -19.03 -0.51
CA LYS A 175 7.97 -19.18 -1.97
C LYS A 175 7.45 -17.88 -2.62
N ALA A 176 6.41 -17.28 -2.05
CA ALA A 176 5.87 -16.01 -2.53
C ALA A 176 6.90 -14.86 -2.43
N LEU A 177 7.59 -14.74 -1.29
CA LEU A 177 8.64 -13.75 -1.08
C LEU A 177 9.82 -13.91 -2.03
N ALA A 178 10.26 -15.14 -2.30
CA ALA A 178 11.33 -15.42 -3.26
C ALA A 178 10.90 -15.01 -4.68
N LYS A 179 9.67 -15.33 -5.09
CA LYS A 179 9.12 -14.91 -6.38
C LYS A 179 8.99 -13.39 -6.48
N TRP A 180 8.55 -12.72 -5.41
CA TRP A 180 8.49 -11.26 -5.34
C TRP A 180 9.87 -10.63 -5.48
N ALA A 181 10.88 -11.17 -4.80
CA ALA A 181 12.27 -10.71 -4.88
C ALA A 181 12.84 -10.90 -6.28
N ASN A 182 12.57 -12.05 -6.92
CA ASN A 182 13.07 -12.35 -8.25
C ASN A 182 12.50 -11.43 -9.34
N ALA A 183 11.27 -10.93 -9.16
CA ALA A 183 10.64 -10.03 -10.13
C ALA A 183 11.36 -8.66 -10.24
N ASP A 184 12.05 -8.22 -9.19
CA ASP A 184 12.98 -7.07 -9.22
C ASP A 184 14.09 -7.30 -8.21
N HIS A 185 15.05 -8.13 -8.62
CA HIS A 185 16.15 -8.55 -7.75
C HIS A 185 16.95 -7.36 -7.20
N LEU A 186 17.18 -6.33 -8.03
CA LEU A 186 18.08 -5.22 -7.71
C LEU A 186 17.59 -4.41 -6.50
N THR A 187 16.28 -4.27 -6.32
CA THR A 187 15.70 -3.46 -5.25
C THR A 187 15.10 -4.30 -4.12
N ARG A 188 14.69 -5.55 -4.39
CA ARG A 188 13.91 -6.36 -3.45
C ARG A 188 14.72 -7.40 -2.67
N PHE A 189 15.90 -7.79 -3.16
CA PHE A 189 16.66 -8.89 -2.56
C PHE A 189 17.10 -8.62 -1.12
N GLU A 190 17.57 -7.40 -0.82
CA GLU A 190 17.96 -7.01 0.54
C GLU A 190 16.79 -7.09 1.53
N VAL A 191 15.58 -6.71 1.09
CA VAL A 191 14.37 -6.81 1.92
C VAL A 191 13.99 -8.27 2.10
N TYR A 192 14.10 -9.08 1.06
CA TYR A 192 13.88 -10.53 1.14
C TYR A 192 14.78 -11.19 2.18
N ILE A 193 16.10 -10.96 2.14
CA ILE A 193 17.03 -11.54 3.11
C ILE A 193 16.67 -11.14 4.54
N LYS A 194 16.42 -9.85 4.78
CA LYS A 194 15.98 -9.34 6.10
C LYS A 194 14.70 -10.04 6.59
N LEU A 195 13.73 -10.26 5.71
CA LEU A 195 12.49 -10.95 6.04
C LEU A 195 12.72 -12.43 6.36
N ILE A 196 13.53 -13.12 5.57
CA ILE A 196 13.89 -14.52 5.83
C ILE A 196 14.62 -14.66 7.16
N GLU A 197 15.56 -13.78 7.48
CA GLU A 197 16.25 -13.78 8.77
C GLU A 197 15.27 -13.57 9.92
N ARG A 198 14.33 -12.62 9.78
CA ARG A 198 13.26 -12.40 10.77
C ARG A 198 12.40 -13.66 10.95
N ILE A 199 12.04 -14.34 9.86
CA ILE A 199 11.26 -15.58 9.88
C ILE A 199 12.03 -16.72 10.56
N GLN A 200 13.30 -16.90 10.23
CA GLN A 200 14.15 -17.96 10.80
C GLN A 200 14.44 -17.74 12.29
N ASN A 201 14.61 -16.48 12.70
CA ASN A 201 14.84 -16.10 14.09
C ASN A 201 13.55 -16.06 14.92
N PHE A 202 12.39 -16.19 14.28
CA PHE A 202 11.11 -16.23 14.98
C PHE A 202 10.95 -17.54 15.74
N LYS A 203 11.34 -17.52 17.03
CA LYS A 203 11.02 -18.60 17.96
C LYS A 203 9.52 -18.51 18.27
N THR A 204 8.72 -19.45 17.75
CA THR A 204 7.37 -19.68 18.29
C THR A 204 7.51 -19.80 19.80
N PRO A 205 6.77 -19.01 20.62
CA PRO A 205 6.75 -19.21 22.05
C PRO A 205 6.34 -20.66 22.26
N THR A 206 7.27 -21.49 22.74
CA THR A 206 6.96 -22.86 23.14
C THR A 206 5.88 -22.72 24.19
N ARG A 207 4.63 -22.97 23.80
CA ARG A 207 3.53 -23.11 24.73
C ARG A 207 3.96 -24.28 25.61
N GLN A 208 4.50 -23.98 26.79
CA GLN A 208 4.64 -25.00 27.81
C GLN A 208 3.24 -25.56 28.00
N LEU A 209 3.03 -26.78 27.50
CA LEU A 209 1.92 -27.61 27.88
C LEU A 209 2.15 -27.98 29.35
N SER A 210 1.88 -27.03 30.25
CA SER A 210 1.51 -27.37 31.61
C SER A 210 0.19 -28.13 31.49
N CYS A 211 0.22 -29.41 31.87
CA CYS A 211 -0.94 -30.28 31.94
C CYS A 211 -2.15 -29.57 32.59
N PRO A 212 -3.38 -29.86 32.15
CA PRO A 212 -4.57 -29.29 32.73
C PRO A 212 -4.78 -29.87 34.13
N GLU A 213 -4.50 -29.07 35.16
CA GLU A 213 -4.92 -29.39 36.52
C GLU A 213 -6.43 -29.09 36.63
N LYS A 214 -7.21 -30.17 36.60
CA LYS A 214 -8.61 -30.39 37.02
C LYS A 214 -9.60 -29.20 37.02
N PRO A 215 -10.79 -29.35 36.41
CA PRO A 215 -11.85 -28.36 36.50
C PRO A 215 -12.40 -28.29 37.94
N ARG A 216 -12.17 -27.16 38.62
CA ARG A 216 -12.94 -26.79 39.81
C ARG A 216 -14.33 -26.30 39.36
N ARG A 217 -15.37 -26.92 39.90
CA ARG A 217 -16.79 -26.55 39.73
C ARG A 217 -17.00 -25.03 39.92
N PRO A 218 -17.68 -24.34 39.00
CA PRO A 218 -18.29 -23.06 39.30
C PRO A 218 -19.56 -23.25 40.12
N ALA A 219 -19.72 -22.42 41.16
CA ALA A 219 -20.96 -22.24 41.89
C ALA A 219 -22.03 -21.55 41.00
N PRO A 220 -23.34 -21.76 41.25
CA PRO A 220 -24.40 -21.23 40.42
C PRO A 220 -24.58 -19.73 40.64
N VAL A 221 -24.66 -18.95 39.55
CA VAL A 221 -25.03 -17.52 39.55
C VAL A 221 -26.43 -17.38 38.90
N PRO A 222 -27.33 -16.55 39.46
CA PRO A 222 -28.71 -16.42 39.01
C PRO A 222 -28.85 -15.57 37.72
N PRO A 223 -30.00 -15.64 37.03
CA PRO A 223 -30.17 -15.09 35.68
C PRO A 223 -30.65 -13.64 35.69
N SER A 224 -30.26 -12.85 34.67
CA SER A 224 -30.85 -11.56 34.26
C SER A 224 -30.24 -11.08 32.93
N PRO A 225 -30.88 -10.17 32.15
CA PRO A 225 -31.67 -10.57 30.99
C PRO A 225 -31.11 -10.06 29.65
N SER A 226 -31.68 -10.65 28.60
CA SER A 226 -31.54 -10.41 27.17
C SER A 226 -31.60 -8.94 26.72
N ARG A 227 -30.70 -8.57 25.81
CA ARG A 227 -30.97 -7.58 24.77
C ARG A 227 -30.39 -8.01 23.42
N SER A 228 -31.30 -8.12 22.47
CA SER A 228 -31.09 -8.23 21.03
C SER A 228 -30.43 -6.98 20.47
N ASN A 229 -29.63 -7.12 19.40
CA ASN A 229 -29.91 -6.44 18.14
C ASN A 229 -29.10 -7.05 16.98
N SER A 230 -29.83 -7.20 15.87
CA SER A 230 -29.45 -7.76 14.58
C SER A 230 -29.16 -6.62 13.61
N VAL A 231 -28.11 -6.72 12.79
CA VAL A 231 -28.08 -6.15 11.43
C VAL A 231 -27.16 -7.00 10.54
N ASN A 232 -27.74 -7.60 9.49
CA ASN A 232 -27.06 -8.19 8.34
C ASN A 232 -26.69 -7.10 7.33
N GLN A 233 -25.64 -7.30 6.54
CA GLN A 233 -25.66 -6.92 5.12
C GLN A 233 -24.65 -7.73 4.28
N VAL A 234 -25.14 -8.16 3.12
CA VAL A 234 -24.54 -9.02 2.11
C VAL A 234 -24.23 -8.17 0.87
N LEU A 235 -23.11 -8.40 0.18
CA LEU A 235 -22.90 -7.94 -1.19
C LEU A 235 -22.32 -9.06 -2.06
N HIS A 236 -22.94 -9.24 -3.22
CA HIS A 236 -22.64 -10.21 -4.27
C HIS A 236 -21.65 -9.65 -5.30
N SER A 237 -20.79 -10.53 -5.84
CA SER A 237 -19.80 -10.23 -6.89
C SER A 237 -20.18 -10.86 -8.25
N THR A 238 -19.84 -10.20 -9.36
CA THR A 238 -19.78 -10.78 -10.71
C THR A 238 -18.59 -10.19 -11.49
N PRO A 239 -17.89 -10.92 -12.38
CA PRO A 239 -16.56 -10.51 -12.90
C PRO A 239 -16.48 -10.24 -14.41
N LEU A 240 -15.30 -9.71 -14.85
CA LEU A 240 -14.57 -9.76 -16.16
C LEU A 240 -14.12 -8.37 -16.69
N PRO A 241 -13.11 -8.21 -17.60
CA PRO A 241 -12.02 -9.08 -18.09
C PRO A 241 -10.59 -8.45 -18.06
N LEU A 242 -9.54 -9.27 -18.22
CA LEU A 242 -8.11 -8.88 -18.30
C LEU A 242 -7.68 -8.35 -19.67
N VAL A 243 -6.85 -7.29 -19.69
CA VAL A 243 -5.98 -6.91 -20.82
C VAL A 243 -4.54 -6.77 -20.32
N ARG A 244 -3.60 -7.47 -20.99
CA ARG A 244 -2.16 -7.49 -20.70
C ARG A 244 -1.41 -6.48 -21.57
N THR A 245 -0.49 -5.72 -20.99
CA THR A 245 0.57 -5.01 -21.73
C THR A 245 1.91 -5.13 -21.02
N LYS A 246 2.93 -5.45 -21.83
CA LYS A 246 4.31 -5.80 -21.43
C LYS A 246 5.13 -4.54 -21.12
N LEU A 247 5.83 -4.54 -19.99
CA LEU A 247 6.89 -3.59 -19.66
C LEU A 247 8.25 -4.28 -19.81
N SER A 248 9.16 -3.65 -20.55
CA SER A 248 10.54 -4.07 -20.79
C SER A 248 11.45 -3.54 -19.69
N LEU A 249 12.07 -4.45 -18.94
CA LEU A 249 13.04 -4.19 -17.87
C LEU A 249 14.46 -4.49 -18.37
N ASN A 250 15.43 -3.66 -17.96
CA ASN A 250 16.86 -3.88 -18.19
C ASN A 250 17.30 -5.12 -17.40
N ILE A 251 17.87 -6.10 -18.10
CA ILE A 251 18.24 -7.42 -17.58
C ILE A 251 19.69 -7.35 -17.03
N PRO A 252 19.93 -7.77 -15.77
CA PRO A 252 21.28 -7.93 -15.21
C PRO A 252 22.06 -9.06 -15.90
N GLU A 253 23.39 -9.00 -15.88
CA GLU A 253 24.26 -10.04 -16.46
C GLU A 253 24.04 -11.41 -15.78
N GLU A 254 23.94 -12.45 -16.62
CA GLU A 254 23.55 -13.84 -16.33
C GLU A 254 24.31 -14.50 -15.15
N SER A 255 25.54 -14.04 -14.88
CA SER A 255 26.39 -14.55 -13.79
C SER A 255 25.90 -14.13 -12.40
N THR A 256 25.28 -12.95 -12.28
CA THR A 256 24.77 -12.42 -11.01
C THR A 256 23.44 -13.06 -10.65
N LEU A 257 22.50 -13.16 -11.60
CA LEU A 257 21.24 -13.89 -11.44
C LEU A 257 21.47 -15.33 -10.96
N SER A 258 22.42 -16.05 -11.56
CA SER A 258 22.74 -17.44 -11.18
C SER A 258 23.24 -17.59 -9.73
N HIS A 259 23.94 -16.59 -9.20
CA HIS A 259 24.38 -16.59 -7.80
C HIS A 259 23.19 -16.44 -6.84
N TYR A 260 22.28 -15.51 -7.13
CA TYR A 260 21.14 -15.21 -6.28
C TYR A 260 20.06 -16.29 -6.32
N GLU A 261 19.82 -16.88 -7.49
CA GLU A 261 18.95 -18.06 -7.64
C GLU A 261 19.45 -19.21 -6.76
N ARG A 262 20.77 -19.44 -6.72
CA ARG A 262 21.39 -20.45 -5.87
C ARG A 262 21.20 -20.14 -4.38
N GLU A 263 21.38 -18.88 -3.98
CA GLU A 263 21.22 -18.48 -2.58
C GLU A 263 19.76 -18.58 -2.11
N MET A 264 18.80 -18.19 -2.95
CA MET A 264 17.36 -18.37 -2.69
C MET A 264 16.98 -19.85 -2.58
N ARG A 265 17.52 -20.69 -3.47
CA ARG A 265 17.34 -22.14 -3.45
C ARG A 265 17.88 -22.76 -2.17
N ASP A 266 19.10 -22.41 -1.78
CA ASP A 266 19.73 -22.90 -0.56
C ASP A 266 18.92 -22.50 0.70
N VAL A 267 18.33 -21.31 0.73
CA VAL A 267 17.43 -20.88 1.81
C VAL A 267 16.19 -21.77 1.88
N ILE A 268 15.55 -22.03 0.74
CA ILE A 268 14.35 -22.87 0.66
C ILE A 268 14.67 -24.29 1.12
N ASP A 269 15.77 -24.88 0.65
CA ASP A 269 16.17 -26.24 0.99
C ASP A 269 16.54 -26.39 2.47
N ARG A 270 17.22 -25.38 3.06
CA ARG A 270 17.46 -25.34 4.51
C ARG A 270 16.17 -25.30 5.32
N LEU A 271 15.15 -24.60 4.83
CA LEU A 271 13.84 -24.54 5.50
C LEU A 271 13.08 -25.86 5.37
N LYS A 272 13.15 -26.54 4.21
CA LYS A 272 12.62 -27.90 4.00
C LYS A 272 13.27 -28.90 4.98
N MET A 273 14.60 -28.86 5.11
CA MET A 273 15.34 -29.79 5.99
C MET A 273 15.16 -29.53 7.49
N LYS A 274 14.81 -28.30 7.91
CA LYS A 274 14.62 -27.94 9.33
C LYS A 274 13.28 -28.39 9.94
N ASN A 275 12.62 -29.38 9.34
CA ASN A 275 11.44 -30.06 9.90
C ASN A 275 10.11 -29.28 9.73
N ILE A 276 9.74 -29.03 8.47
CA ILE A 276 8.33 -28.96 8.04
C ILE A 276 8.16 -30.19 7.16
N GLY A 277 7.64 -31.31 7.69
CA GLY A 277 7.50 -32.55 6.91
C GLY A 277 6.68 -32.28 5.64
N LEU A 278 7.29 -32.46 4.48
CA LEU A 278 6.67 -32.23 3.17
C LEU A 278 7.17 -33.27 2.18
N ASP A 279 6.24 -33.81 1.39
CA ASP A 279 6.42 -34.87 0.40
C ASP A 279 7.13 -34.39 -0.87
N ASP A 280 7.68 -35.36 -1.63
CA ASP A 280 8.63 -35.20 -2.75
C ASP A 280 8.09 -34.47 -4.01
N ASP A 281 6.81 -34.03 -4.04
CA ASP A 281 6.18 -33.41 -5.22
C ASP A 281 6.65 -31.96 -5.52
N ASP A 282 7.52 -31.39 -4.69
CA ASP A 282 7.97 -29.99 -4.76
C ASP A 282 9.32 -29.78 -5.51
N GLU A 283 9.95 -30.84 -6.06
CA GLU A 283 11.25 -30.73 -6.76
C GLU A 283 11.17 -29.97 -8.10
N ASP A 284 10.04 -30.04 -8.81
CA ASP A 284 9.89 -29.42 -10.14
C ASP A 284 9.82 -27.87 -10.09
N PHE A 285 9.56 -27.29 -8.90
CA PHE A 285 9.57 -25.83 -8.70
C PHE A 285 10.98 -25.27 -8.50
N VAL A 286 11.85 -26.01 -7.80
CA VAL A 286 13.24 -25.59 -7.52
C VAL A 286 14.08 -25.54 -8.79
N ALA A 287 13.77 -26.40 -9.76
CA ALA A 287 14.39 -26.40 -11.09
C ALA A 287 13.90 -25.27 -12.01
N LYS A 288 12.80 -24.59 -11.66
CA LYS A 288 12.15 -23.52 -12.46
C LYS A 288 12.24 -22.13 -11.83
N LEU A 289 12.80 -22.03 -10.62
CA LEU A 289 13.33 -20.80 -10.02
C LEU A 289 14.71 -20.52 -10.60
#